data_AF-A0A5J5CZA0-F1
#
_entry.id   AF-A0A5J5CZA0-F1
#
_cell.length_a   1.000
_cell.length_b   1.000
_cell.length_c   1.000
_cell.angle_alpha   90.00
_cell.angle_beta   90.00
_cell.angle_gamma   90.00
#
_symmetry.space_group_name_H-M   'P 1'
#
loop_
_entity.id
_entity.type
_entity.pdbx_description
1 polymer ?
#
loop_
_entity_poly.entity_id
_entity_poly.type
_entity_poly.pdbx_seq_one_letter_code
_entity_poly.pdbx_strand_id
1 'polypeptide(L)'
;MSDKSDLKAELERKKQRLAQIRQEKKIKEEERKKKEVWKKSESQQKREATPEDSDLDRKRRETEALLQSIGISPEPSLGYQGTNTIPTFKM
;
A
#
# COMPACT_ATOMS: atom_id res chain seq x y z
N MET A 1 -53.17 -33.53 6.52
CA MET A 1 -52.37 -32.85 7.56
C MET A 1 -50.98 -32.73 6.96
N SER A 2 -50.38 -31.54 6.83
CA SER A 2 -49.01 -31.46 6.31
C SER A 2 -48.09 -32.06 7.37
N ASP A 3 -47.57 -33.23 7.04
CA ASP A 3 -46.98 -34.15 7.98
C ASP A 3 -45.65 -33.58 8.46
N LYS A 4 -45.33 -33.79 9.75
CA LYS A 4 -44.07 -33.37 10.40
C LYS A 4 -42.81 -33.78 9.60
N SER A 5 -42.96 -34.74 8.68
CA SER A 5 -41.98 -35.17 7.69
C SER A 5 -41.61 -34.06 6.68
N ASP A 6 -42.58 -33.34 6.11
CA ASP A 6 -42.31 -32.29 5.12
C ASP A 6 -41.55 -31.12 5.74
N LEU A 7 -41.94 -30.73 6.95
CA LEU A 7 -41.26 -29.70 7.73
C LEU A 7 -39.79 -30.06 7.98
N LYS A 8 -39.50 -31.34 8.25
CA LYS A 8 -38.15 -31.82 8.48
C LYS A 8 -37.31 -31.81 7.20
N ALA A 9 -37.89 -32.23 6.08
CA ALA A 9 -37.24 -32.21 4.77
C ALA A 9 -36.91 -30.78 4.31
N GLU A 10 -37.80 -29.83 4.57
CA GLU A 10 -37.57 -28.42 4.22
C GLU A 10 -36.47 -27.79 5.09
N LEU A 11 -36.42 -28.11 6.39
CA LEU A 11 -35.35 -27.66 7.27
C LEU A 11 -33.97 -28.21 6.84
N GLU A 12 -33.92 -29.46 6.39
CA GLU A 12 -32.68 -30.07 5.91
C GLU A 12 -32.19 -29.41 4.61
N ARG A 13 -33.08 -29.16 3.65
CA ARG A 13 -32.76 -28.39 2.43
C ARG A 13 -32.24 -26.98 2.76
N LYS A 14 -32.87 -26.30 3.73
CA LYS A 14 -32.45 -24.96 4.16
C LYS A 14 -31.08 -24.97 4.85
N LYS A 15 -30.79 -25.99 5.66
CA LYS A 15 -29.47 -26.17 6.29
C LYS A 15 -28.37 -26.39 5.24
N GLN A 16 -28.61 -27.26 4.26
CA GLN A 16 -27.67 -27.51 3.17
C GLN A 16 -27.42 -26.24 2.34
N ARG A 17 -28.47 -25.49 2.02
CA ARG A 17 -28.35 -24.23 1.27
C ARG A 17 -27.55 -23.16 2.03
N LEU A 18 -27.73 -23.06 3.35
CA LEU A 18 -26.92 -22.16 4.18
C LEU A 18 -25.44 -22.59 4.26
N ALA A 19 -25.17 -23.91 4.31
CA ALA A 19 -23.80 -24.42 4.28
C ALA A 19 -23.10 -24.10 2.95
N GLN A 20 -23.78 -24.28 1.82
CA GLN A 20 -23.29 -23.90 0.49
C GLN A 20 -22.99 -22.40 0.41
N ILE A 21 -23.93 -21.54 0.85
CA ILE A 21 -23.71 -20.07 0.86
C ILE A 21 -22.51 -19.69 1.73
N ARG A 22 -22.29 -20.33 2.88
CA ARG A 22 -21.12 -20.07 3.73
C ARG A 22 -19.82 -20.50 3.05
N GLN A 23 -19.80 -21.65 2.38
CA GLN A 23 -18.63 -22.12 1.65
C GLN A 23 -18.33 -21.25 0.43
N GLU A 24 -19.34 -20.90 -0.37
CA GLU A 24 -19.18 -19.98 -1.50
C GLU A 24 -18.73 -18.59 -1.04
N LYS A 25 -19.27 -18.06 0.06
CA LYS A 25 -18.80 -16.79 0.64
C LYS A 25 -17.35 -16.89 1.11
N LYS A 26 -16.97 -17.99 1.76
CA LYS A 26 -15.58 -18.20 2.22
C LYS A 26 -14.60 -18.28 1.04
N ILE A 27 -14.96 -19.01 -0.01
CA ILE A 27 -14.14 -19.15 -1.22
C ILE A 27 -14.07 -17.81 -1.99
N LYS A 28 -15.19 -17.09 -2.09
CA LYS A 28 -15.27 -15.80 -2.80
C LYS A 28 -14.55 -14.67 -2.05
N GLU A 29 -14.48 -14.72 -0.73
CA GLU A 29 -13.68 -13.79 0.07
C GLU A 29 -12.18 -14.13 0.02
N GLU A 30 -11.80 -15.40 0.05
CA GLU A 30 -10.39 -15.81 -0.11
C GLU A 30 -9.85 -15.54 -1.52
N GLU A 31 -10.66 -15.70 -2.58
CA GLU A 31 -10.31 -15.28 -3.95
C GLU A 31 -10.11 -13.77 -4.06
N ARG A 32 -10.96 -12.97 -3.41
CA ARG A 32 -10.81 -11.50 -3.37
C ARG A 32 -9.57 -11.10 -2.59
N LYS A 33 -9.32 -11.70 -1.42
CA LYS A 33 -8.10 -11.50 -0.64
C LYS A 33 -6.86 -11.94 -1.42
N LYS A 34 -6.86 -13.07 -2.11
CA LYS A 34 -5.73 -13.50 -2.94
C LYS A 34 -5.50 -12.55 -4.12
N LYS A 35 -6.55 -12.07 -4.78
CA LYS A 35 -6.44 -11.07 -5.86
C LYS A 35 -5.97 -9.70 -5.35
N GLU A 36 -6.43 -9.27 -4.17
CA GLU A 36 -5.98 -8.03 -3.54
C GLU A 36 -4.55 -8.13 -3.01
N VAL A 37 -4.16 -9.26 -2.42
CA VAL A 37 -2.78 -9.53 -2.00
C VAL A 37 -1.88 -9.63 -3.22
N TRP A 38 -2.26 -10.36 -4.27
CA TRP A 38 -1.50 -10.40 -5.53
C TRP A 38 -1.36 -9.00 -6.13
N LYS A 39 -2.44 -8.23 -6.22
CA LYS A 39 -2.39 -6.86 -6.75
C LYS A 39 -1.59 -5.92 -5.86
N LYS A 40 -1.62 -6.09 -4.54
CA LYS A 40 -0.82 -5.31 -3.59
C LYS A 40 0.66 -5.71 -3.64
N SER A 41 0.97 -6.99 -3.81
CA SER A 41 2.31 -7.52 -4.00
C SER A 41 2.88 -7.11 -5.35
N GLU A 42 2.10 -7.15 -6.43
CA GLU A 42 2.49 -6.65 -7.76
C GLU A 42 2.65 -5.12 -7.75
N SER A 43 1.76 -4.42 -7.04
CA SER A 43 1.94 -2.99 -6.78
C SER A 43 3.20 -2.75 -5.96
N GLN A 44 3.50 -3.55 -4.93
CA GLN A 44 4.71 -3.45 -4.09
C GLN A 44 5.99 -3.81 -4.83
N GLN A 45 5.94 -4.75 -5.77
CA GLN A 45 7.11 -5.15 -6.56
C GLN A 45 7.38 -4.16 -7.70
N LYS A 46 6.33 -3.50 -8.23
CA LYS A 46 6.51 -2.22 -8.95
C LYS A 46 6.85 -1.08 -7.98
N ARG A 47 6.52 -1.18 -6.68
CA ARG A 47 6.93 -0.21 -5.66
C ARG A 47 8.40 -0.26 -5.28
N GLU A 48 9.01 -1.41 -5.40
CA GLU A 48 10.46 -1.57 -5.21
C GLU A 48 11.25 -1.05 -6.42
N ALA A 49 10.58 -0.70 -7.53
CA ALA A 49 11.21 -0.08 -8.69
C ALA A 49 10.79 1.38 -8.97
N THR A 50 9.58 1.86 -8.65
CA THR A 50 9.16 3.28 -8.93
C THR A 50 7.80 3.70 -8.30
N PRO A 51 7.75 4.06 -7.01
CA PRO A 51 6.77 5.02 -6.49
C PRO A 51 7.18 5.75 -5.20
N GLU A 52 8.22 5.31 -4.49
CA GLU A 52 8.89 6.13 -3.50
C GLU A 52 9.43 7.38 -4.21
N ASP A 53 9.96 7.23 -5.42
CA ASP A 53 10.37 8.38 -6.23
C ASP A 53 9.20 9.34 -6.51
N SER A 54 7.97 8.84 -6.72
CA SER A 54 6.80 9.71 -6.93
C SER A 54 6.29 10.37 -5.65
N ASP A 55 6.31 9.66 -4.51
CA ASP A 55 5.91 10.20 -3.21
C ASP A 55 6.97 11.17 -2.66
N LEU A 56 8.25 10.84 -2.81
CA LEU A 56 9.41 11.70 -2.48
C LEU A 56 9.51 12.90 -3.43
N ASP A 57 9.27 12.75 -4.73
CA ASP A 57 9.22 13.88 -5.68
C ASP A 57 8.03 14.80 -5.40
N ARG A 58 6.89 14.23 -5.00
CA ARG A 58 5.75 15.04 -4.55
C ARG A 58 6.14 15.83 -3.32
N LYS A 59 6.77 15.19 -2.32
CA LYS A 59 7.25 15.86 -1.11
C LYS A 59 8.29 16.93 -1.41
N ARG A 60 9.24 16.66 -2.31
CA ARG A 60 10.24 17.61 -2.77
C ARG A 60 9.58 18.85 -3.36
N ARG A 61 8.64 18.68 -4.30
CA ARG A 61 7.89 19.82 -4.89
C ARG A 61 7.07 20.59 -3.87
N GLU A 62 6.39 19.91 -2.95
CA GLU A 62 5.65 20.55 -1.85
C GLU A 62 6.59 21.40 -0.97
N THR A 63 7.77 20.87 -0.63
CA THR A 63 8.76 21.61 0.17
C THR A 63 9.37 22.77 -0.59
N GLU A 64 9.67 22.61 -1.89
CA GLU A 64 10.20 23.68 -2.73
C GLU A 64 9.20 24.82 -2.88
N ALA A 65 7.91 24.50 -3.08
CA ALA A 65 6.85 25.50 -3.14
C ALA A 65 6.68 26.25 -1.81
N LEU A 66 6.77 25.56 -0.68
CA LEU A 66 6.71 26.18 0.64
C LEU A 66 7.89 27.13 0.87
N LEU A 67 9.12 26.69 0.55
CA LEU A 67 10.31 27.54 0.64
C LEU A 67 10.19 28.78 -0.25
N GLN A 68 9.73 28.62 -1.49
CA GLN A 68 9.46 29.73 -2.41
C GLN A 68 8.43 30.71 -1.82
N SER A 69 7.37 30.21 -1.19
CA SER A 69 6.35 31.07 -0.56
C SER A 69 6.88 31.88 0.63
N ILE A 70 7.89 31.38 1.33
CA ILE A 70 8.56 32.07 2.45
C ILE A 70 9.68 32.99 1.93
N GLY A 71 9.94 33.01 0.62
CA GLY A 71 10.99 33.81 -0.01
C GLY A 71 12.38 33.17 0.05
N ILE A 72 12.45 31.86 0.31
CA ILE A 72 13.69 31.09 0.36
C ILE A 72 13.80 30.29 -0.94
N SER A 73 14.73 30.68 -1.82
CA SER A 73 15.03 29.90 -3.03
C SER A 73 15.75 28.60 -2.65
N PRO A 74 15.52 27.46 -3.35
CA PRO A 74 16.34 26.27 -3.17
C PRO A 74 17.79 26.61 -3.52
N GLU A 75 18.63 26.77 -2.50
CA GLU A 75 20.08 26.84 -2.67
C GLU A 75 20.55 25.50 -3.26
N PRO A 76 21.33 25.48 -4.37
CA PRO A 76 22.08 24.28 -4.69
C PRO A 76 22.94 24.01 -3.46
N SER A 77 22.84 22.80 -2.87
CA SER A 77 23.65 22.45 -1.71
C SER A 77 25.09 22.83 -2.05
N LEU A 78 25.60 23.88 -1.41
CA LEU A 78 27.01 24.15 -1.36
C LEU A 78 27.58 22.93 -0.67
N GLY A 79 27.91 21.92 -1.49
CA GLY A 79 28.67 20.77 -1.07
C GLY A 79 29.87 21.38 -0.37
N TYR A 80 29.93 21.15 0.93
CA TYR A 80 31.08 21.47 1.76
C TYR A 80 32.32 21.00 1.01
N GLN A 81 32.96 21.91 0.26
CA GLN A 81 34.31 21.72 -0.20
C GLN A 81 35.14 21.86 1.06
N GLY A 82 35.27 20.75 1.78
CA GLY A 82 36.22 20.62 2.88
C GLY A 82 37.62 20.76 2.30
N THR A 83 38.05 21.99 2.01
CA THR A 83 39.45 22.31 1.80
C THR A 83 40.11 22.25 3.16
N ASN A 84 40.43 21.04 3.60
CA ASN A 84 41.43 20.81 4.64
C ASN A 84 42.80 21.19 4.07
N THR A 85 43.05 22.49 3.91
CA THR A 85 44.39 23.01 3.66
C THR A 85 45.00 23.27 5.03
N ILE A 86 45.79 22.31 5.51
CA ILE A 86 46.64 22.46 6.69
C ILE A 86 47.66 23.56 6.37
N PRO A 87 47.78 24.66 7.15
CA PRO A 87 48.86 25.61 6.94
C PRO A 87 50.18 24.94 7.33
N THR A 88 51.09 24.80 6.36
CA THR A 88 52.46 24.37 6.61
C THR A 88 53.19 25.45 7.41
N PHE A 89 53.35 25.21 8.71
CA PHE A 89 54.21 26.02 9.56
C PHE A 89 55.66 25.67 9.25
N LYS A 90 56.33 26.50 8.44
CA LYS A 90 57.79 26.43 8.25
C LYS A 90 58.47 26.95 9.52
N MET A 91 59.32 26.12 10.13
CA MET A 91 60.46 26.54 10.95
C MET A 91 61.74 26.27 10.17
#